data_AF-A0A238UWI2-F1
#
_entry.id   AF-A0A238UWI2-F1
#
_cell.length_a   1.000
_cell.length_b   1.000
_cell.length_c   1.000
_cell.angle_alpha   90.00
_cell.angle_beta   90.00
_cell.angle_gamma   90.00
#
_symmetry.space_group_name_H-M   'P 1'
#
loop_
_entity.id
_entity.type
_entity.pdbx_description
1 polymer ?
#
loop_
_entity_poly.entity_id
_entity_poly.type
_entity_poly.pdbx_seq_one_letter_code
_entity_poly.pdbx_strand_id
1 'polypeptide(L)'
;MAEWLTHVLVAYALFTIVSWFVEWVDQRWVAVAMIGSILPDLNRIDLLVSDEAVEYLLGIPFSWDGLHTLGGSILLAGIGALLFHTARERRRAFVLLSGGAVSHLVVDLPQRYADGLMLSGQYAFPIPVPRLPTPGWYVSADRWVAVVAVAVALVVFVLDRSQEHTEK
;
A
#
# COMPACT_ATOMS: atom_id res chain seq x y z
N MET A 1 3.86 14.34 1.18
CA MET A 1 5.14 14.13 1.92
C MET A 1 4.97 13.32 3.21
N ALA A 2 3.89 13.47 3.99
CA ALA A 2 3.65 12.60 5.14
C ALA A 2 2.94 11.27 4.80
N GLU A 3 2.41 11.15 3.58
CA GLU A 3 1.59 9.99 3.16
C GLU A 3 2.34 8.67 3.16
N TRP A 4 3.58 8.64 2.66
CA TRP A 4 4.39 7.41 2.67
C TRP A 4 4.52 6.84 4.08
N LEU A 5 4.78 7.71 5.06
CA LEU A 5 4.86 7.31 6.45
C LEU A 5 3.49 6.85 6.98
N THR A 6 2.41 7.53 6.64
CA THR A 6 1.04 7.13 7.00
C THR A 6 0.74 5.71 6.53
N HIS A 7 0.93 5.38 5.25
CA HIS A 7 0.62 4.06 4.72
C HIS A 7 1.47 2.97 5.35
N VAL A 8 2.77 3.24 5.54
CA VAL A 8 3.69 2.30 6.19
C VAL A 8 3.28 2.05 7.65
N LEU A 9 2.89 3.08 8.40
CA LEU A 9 2.45 2.94 9.80
C LEU A 9 1.09 2.24 9.91
N VAL A 10 0.16 2.50 8.99
CA VAL A 10 -1.12 1.80 8.94
C VAL A 10 -0.92 0.34 8.59
N ALA A 11 -0.06 0.03 7.61
CA ALA A 11 0.30 -1.34 7.28
C ALA A 11 0.97 -2.05 8.46
N TYR A 12 1.93 -1.40 9.13
CA TYR A 12 2.53 -1.92 10.35
C TYR A 12 1.46 -2.29 11.39
N ALA A 13 0.60 -1.33 11.76
CA ALA A 13 -0.44 -1.54 12.77
C ALA A 13 -1.40 -2.68 12.38
N LEU A 14 -1.87 -2.69 11.13
CA LEU A 14 -2.79 -3.70 10.63
C LEU A 14 -2.17 -5.10 10.64
N PHE A 15 -0.95 -5.24 10.11
CA PHE A 15 -0.32 -6.56 9.96
C PHE A 15 0.28 -7.07 11.27
N THR A 16 0.64 -6.20 12.21
CA THR A 16 0.91 -6.60 13.60
C THR A 16 -0.35 -7.17 14.25
N ILE A 17 -1.50 -6.51 14.13
CA ILE A 17 -2.76 -7.08 14.63
C ILE A 17 -3.05 -8.44 13.97
N VAL A 18 -2.83 -8.58 12.66
CA VAL A 18 -2.99 -9.87 11.96
C VAL A 18 -2.05 -10.95 12.53
N SER A 19 -0.81 -10.60 12.91
CA SER A 19 0.13 -11.56 13.49
C SER A 19 -0.36 -12.17 14.80
N TRP A 20 -1.19 -11.47 15.58
CA TRP A 20 -1.80 -12.01 16.80
C TRP A 20 -2.77 -13.16 16.52
N PHE A 21 -3.34 -13.21 15.32
CA PHE A 21 -4.32 -14.23 14.94
C PHE A 21 -3.77 -15.27 13.96
N VAL A 22 -2.60 -15.02 13.37
CA VAL A 22 -2.04 -15.84 12.29
C VAL A 22 -0.60 -16.22 12.63
N GLU A 23 -0.44 -17.43 13.19
CA GLU A 23 0.82 -17.94 13.77
C GLU A 23 2.05 -17.86 12.84
N TRP A 24 1.86 -17.94 11.53
CA TRP A 24 3.00 -17.90 10.59
C TRP A 24 3.44 -16.48 10.22
N VAL A 25 2.63 -15.47 10.54
CA VAL A 25 2.95 -14.06 10.29
C VAL A 25 3.78 -13.58 11.49
N ASP A 26 5.10 -13.57 11.32
CA ASP A 26 6.02 -13.00 12.29
C ASP A 26 6.41 -11.55 11.91
N GLN A 27 7.27 -10.91 12.70
CA GLN A 27 7.74 -9.55 12.43
C GLN A 27 8.41 -9.39 11.05
N ARG A 28 9.03 -10.44 10.50
CA ARG A 28 9.66 -10.41 9.17
C ARG A 28 8.58 -10.28 8.10
N TRP A 29 7.47 -11.00 8.28
CA TRP A 29 6.31 -10.96 7.41
C TRP A 29 5.53 -9.64 7.53
N VAL A 30 5.46 -9.03 8.73
CA VAL A 30 4.91 -7.68 8.89
C VAL A 30 5.72 -6.66 8.08
N ALA A 31 7.06 -6.73 8.12
CA ALA A 31 7.92 -5.86 7.32
C ALA A 31 7.68 -6.02 5.81
N VAL A 32 7.43 -7.25 5.34
CA VAL A 32 7.05 -7.50 3.93
C VAL A 32 5.74 -6.80 3.58
N ALA A 33 4.75 -6.82 4.47
CA ALA A 33 3.50 -6.10 4.25
C ALA A 33 3.67 -4.58 4.24
N MET A 34 4.54 -4.04 5.12
CA MET A 34 4.91 -2.62 5.10
C MET A 34 5.54 -2.22 3.76
N ILE A 35 6.45 -3.04 3.22
CA ILE A 35 7.02 -2.83 1.87
C ILE A 35 5.92 -2.85 0.81
N GLY A 36 4.96 -3.78 0.93
CA GLY A 36 3.78 -3.85 0.07
C GLY A 36 3.01 -2.53 -0.01
N SER A 37 2.88 -1.83 1.13
CA SER A 37 2.16 -0.54 1.20
C SER A 37 2.86 0.61 0.48
N ILE A 38 4.10 0.44 0.04
CA ILE A 38 4.84 1.44 -0.73
C ILE A 38 4.70 1.19 -2.25
N LEU A 39 4.28 -0.01 -2.66
CA LEU A 39 4.22 -0.39 -4.08
C LEU A 39 3.37 0.55 -4.96
N PRO A 40 2.18 1.00 -4.54
CA PRO A 40 1.38 1.92 -5.35
C PRO A 40 2.12 3.22 -5.67
N ASP A 41 2.82 3.77 -4.67
CA ASP A 41 3.59 5.01 -4.75
C ASP A 41 4.85 4.92 -5.64
N LEU A 42 5.17 3.75 -6.20
CA LEU A 42 6.22 3.65 -7.21
C LEU A 42 5.87 4.41 -8.50
N ASN A 43 4.61 4.84 -8.69
CA ASN A 43 4.27 5.79 -9.75
C ASN A 43 5.05 7.12 -9.64
N ARG A 44 5.56 7.47 -8.45
CA ARG A 44 6.38 8.67 -8.23
C ARG A 44 7.76 8.62 -8.93
N ILE A 45 8.11 7.50 -9.57
CA ILE A 45 9.25 7.42 -10.50
C ILE A 45 9.12 8.48 -11.62
N ASP A 46 7.89 8.89 -11.96
CA ASP A 46 7.60 10.00 -12.88
C ASP A 46 8.38 11.29 -12.56
N LEU A 47 8.64 11.55 -11.27
CA LEU A 47 9.44 12.73 -10.84
C LEU A 47 10.90 12.68 -11.30
N LEU A 48 11.41 11.50 -11.66
CA LEU A 48 12.77 11.28 -12.13
C LEU A 48 12.82 11.03 -13.63
N VAL A 49 11.85 10.27 -14.16
CA VAL A 49 11.74 9.91 -15.57
C VAL A 49 10.28 10.09 -15.95
N SER A 50 9.94 11.16 -16.67
CA SER A 50 8.54 11.47 -16.92
C SER A 50 7.88 10.45 -17.87
N ASP A 51 6.55 10.36 -17.79
CA ASP A 51 5.72 9.60 -18.75
C ASP A 51 6.14 9.89 -20.20
N GLU A 52 6.29 11.16 -20.58
CA GLU A 52 6.62 11.57 -21.96
C GLU A 52 8.01 11.10 -22.41
N ALA A 53 8.97 11.06 -21.49
CA ALA A 53 10.32 10.57 -21.80
C ALA A 53 10.29 9.07 -22.13
N VAL A 54 9.48 8.29 -21.41
CA VAL A 54 9.30 6.87 -21.67
C VAL A 54 8.50 6.65 -22.96
N GLU A 55 7.41 7.40 -23.17
CA GLU A 55 6.62 7.35 -24.40
C GLU A 55 7.48 7.66 -25.63
N TYR A 56 8.30 8.71 -25.56
CA TYR A 56 9.21 9.08 -26.64
C TYR A 56 10.23 7.98 -26.95
N LEU A 57 10.76 7.32 -25.91
CA LEU A 57 11.77 6.27 -26.05
C LEU A 57 11.19 4.96 -26.61
N LEU A 58 10.00 4.56 -26.14
CA LEU A 58 9.39 3.27 -26.46
C LEU A 58 8.44 3.34 -27.67
N GLY A 59 7.96 4.53 -28.03
CA GLY A 59 7.01 4.73 -29.12
C GLY A 59 5.61 4.17 -28.85
N ILE A 60 5.27 3.95 -27.58
CA ILE A 60 3.95 3.44 -27.14
C ILE A 60 3.39 4.35 -26.03
N PRO A 61 2.05 4.45 -25.90
CA PRO A 61 1.44 5.16 -24.78
C PRO A 61 1.88 4.55 -23.44
N PHE A 62 2.26 5.39 -22.49
CA PHE A 62 2.84 4.97 -21.23
C PHE A 62 2.41 5.90 -20.10
N SER A 63 2.09 5.33 -18.94
CA SER A 63 1.94 6.12 -17.71
C SER A 63 2.36 5.34 -16.47
N TRP A 64 3.16 6.00 -15.62
CA TRP A 64 3.57 5.49 -14.31
C TRP A 64 2.38 5.31 -13.36
N ASP A 65 1.29 6.04 -13.55
CA ASP A 65 0.08 5.91 -12.73
C ASP A 65 -0.55 4.51 -12.81
N GLY A 66 -0.22 3.74 -13.84
CA GLY A 66 -0.57 2.31 -13.93
C GLY A 66 -0.09 1.50 -12.73
N LEU A 67 1.00 1.91 -12.05
CA LEU A 67 1.52 1.23 -10.85
C LEU A 67 0.65 1.45 -9.62
N HIS A 68 -0.02 2.61 -9.51
CA HIS A 68 -0.95 2.95 -8.42
C HIS A 68 -2.32 2.27 -8.59
N THR A 69 -2.53 1.52 -9.66
CA THR A 69 -3.74 0.71 -9.84
C THR A 69 -3.67 -0.56 -8.98
N LEU A 70 -4.83 -1.14 -8.64
CA LEU A 70 -4.88 -2.43 -7.96
C LEU A 70 -4.16 -3.52 -8.76
N GLY A 71 -4.36 -3.53 -10.09
CA GLY A 71 -3.71 -4.50 -10.98
C GLY A 71 -2.19 -4.33 -11.03
N GLY A 72 -1.70 -3.10 -11.21
CA GLY A 72 -0.28 -2.78 -11.26
C GLY A 72 0.42 -3.10 -9.93
N SER A 73 -0.21 -2.75 -8.81
CA SER A 73 0.31 -3.05 -7.48
C SER A 73 0.35 -4.56 -7.17
N ILE A 74 -0.68 -5.32 -7.57
CA ILE A 74 -0.66 -6.80 -7.44
C ILE A 74 0.42 -7.41 -8.34
N LEU A 75 0.61 -6.88 -9.55
CA LEU A 75 1.67 -7.33 -10.45
C LEU A 75 3.05 -7.10 -9.83
N LEU A 76 3.31 -5.90 -9.28
CA LEU A 76 4.53 -5.57 -8.55
C LEU A 76 4.73 -6.48 -7.34
N ALA A 77 3.68 -6.77 -6.57
CA ALA A 77 3.72 -7.72 -5.47
C ALA A 77 4.10 -9.14 -5.94
N GLY A 78 3.59 -9.56 -7.11
CA GLY A 78 3.97 -10.81 -7.77
C GLY A 78 5.45 -10.86 -8.14
N ILE A 79 5.97 -9.79 -8.73
CA ILE A 79 7.39 -9.66 -9.07
C ILE A 79 8.25 -9.70 -7.80
N GLY A 80 7.91 -8.91 -6.77
CA GLY A 80 8.62 -8.89 -5.49
C GLY A 80 8.60 -10.24 -4.78
N ALA A 81 7.50 -10.98 -4.88
CA ALA A 81 7.38 -12.32 -4.32
C ALA A 81 8.36 -13.33 -4.95
N LEU A 82 8.79 -13.14 -6.20
CA LEU A 82 9.76 -14.02 -6.87
C LEU A 82 11.15 -13.98 -6.22
N LEU A 83 11.46 -12.95 -5.43
CA LEU A 83 12.72 -12.80 -4.71
C LEU A 83 12.88 -13.82 -3.57
N PHE A 84 11.81 -14.50 -3.16
CA PHE A 84 11.84 -15.50 -2.11
C PHE A 84 12.21 -16.88 -2.67
N HIS A 85 12.93 -17.68 -1.87
CA HIS A 85 13.53 -18.92 -2.35
C HIS A 85 12.52 -20.06 -2.52
N THR A 86 11.69 -20.31 -1.51
CA THR A 86 10.76 -21.45 -1.54
C THR A 86 9.39 -21.06 -2.08
N ALA A 87 8.70 -21.99 -2.75
CA ALA A 87 7.34 -21.76 -3.25
C ALA A 87 6.35 -21.32 -2.14
N ARG A 88 6.56 -21.80 -0.90
CA ARG A 88 5.76 -21.40 0.26
C ARG A 88 6.00 -19.95 0.65
N GLU A 89 7.27 -19.52 0.72
CA GLU A 89 7.62 -18.14 1.02
C GLU A 89 7.16 -17.18 -0.08
N ARG A 90 7.29 -17.56 -1.36
CA ARG A 90 6.77 -16.77 -2.48
C ARG A 90 5.27 -16.50 -2.33
N ARG A 91 4.48 -17.52 -1.98
CA ARG A 91 3.03 -17.34 -1.74
C ARG A 91 2.75 -16.43 -0.55
N ARG A 92 3.48 -16.59 0.56
CA ARG A 92 3.34 -15.72 1.74
C ARG A 92 3.72 -14.27 1.44
N ALA A 93 4.84 -14.07 0.75
CA ALA A 93 5.30 -12.77 0.30
C ALA A 93 4.29 -12.11 -0.63
N PHE A 94 3.76 -12.84 -1.61
CA PHE A 94 2.75 -12.34 -2.51
C PHE A 94 1.49 -11.87 -1.75
N VAL A 95 0.99 -12.68 -0.81
CA VAL A 95 -0.18 -12.33 0.00
C VAL A 95 0.06 -11.07 0.82
N LEU A 96 1.22 -10.95 1.47
CA LEU A 96 1.52 -9.82 2.34
C LEU A 96 1.88 -8.55 1.59
N LEU A 97 2.66 -8.65 0.50
CA LEU A 97 2.91 -7.51 -0.40
C LEU A 97 1.62 -6.99 -1.00
N SER A 98 0.76 -7.89 -1.50
CA SER A 98 -0.55 -7.51 -2.04
C SER A 98 -1.44 -6.91 -0.93
N GLY A 99 -1.43 -7.49 0.26
CA GLY A 99 -2.19 -6.98 1.40
C GLY A 99 -1.76 -5.58 1.82
N GLY A 100 -0.46 -5.30 1.84
CA GLY A 100 0.08 -3.95 2.05
C GLY A 100 -0.34 -2.98 0.96
N ALA A 101 -0.25 -3.38 -0.31
CA ALA A 101 -0.68 -2.51 -1.40
C ALA A 101 -2.18 -2.23 -1.35
N VAL A 102 -3.00 -3.23 -1.03
CA VAL A 102 -4.44 -3.06 -0.83
C VAL A 102 -4.72 -2.13 0.36
N SER A 103 -4.00 -2.25 1.48
CA SER A 103 -4.19 -1.34 2.61
C SER A 103 -3.86 0.10 2.25
N HIS A 104 -2.83 0.34 1.42
CA HIS A 104 -2.53 1.66 0.89
C HIS A 104 -3.71 2.23 0.10
N LEU A 105 -4.20 1.51 -0.92
CA LEU A 105 -5.31 1.96 -1.76
C LEU A 105 -6.59 2.18 -0.96
N VAL A 106 -6.85 1.35 0.06
CA VAL A 106 -7.99 1.51 0.97
C VAL A 106 -7.88 2.77 1.81
N VAL A 107 -6.69 3.09 2.32
CA VAL A 107 -6.44 4.33 3.06
C VAL A 107 -6.68 5.54 2.18
N ASP A 108 -6.36 5.45 0.87
CA ASP A 108 -6.61 6.55 -0.04
C ASP A 108 -8.10 6.78 -0.34
N LEU A 109 -8.94 5.75 -0.37
CA LEU A 109 -10.38 5.85 -0.73
C LEU A 109 -11.15 7.06 -0.16
N PRO A 110 -10.97 7.47 1.11
CA PRO A 110 -11.66 8.60 1.69
C PRO A 110 -11.09 9.97 1.31
N GLN A 111 -9.92 10.03 0.65
CA GLN A 111 -9.29 11.27 0.24
C GLN A 111 -10.17 12.06 -0.74
N ARG A 112 -10.05 13.39 -0.69
CA ARG A 112 -10.81 14.28 -1.57
C ARG A 112 -10.14 14.39 -2.93
N TYR A 113 -10.82 13.88 -3.97
CA TYR A 113 -10.43 14.10 -5.37
C TYR A 113 -11.46 15.01 -6.06
N ALA A 114 -10.95 15.98 -6.82
CA ALA A 114 -11.76 17.07 -7.38
C ALA A 114 -12.76 16.61 -8.48
N ASP A 115 -12.52 15.45 -9.10
CA ASP A 115 -13.26 14.95 -10.26
C ASP A 115 -14.18 13.76 -9.96
N GLY A 116 -14.08 13.16 -8.77
CA GLY A 116 -14.80 11.93 -8.40
C GLY A 116 -14.43 10.71 -9.27
N LEU A 117 -13.32 10.78 -10.01
CA LEU A 117 -12.89 9.72 -10.94
C LEU A 117 -11.90 8.74 -10.32
N MET A 118 -11.33 9.06 -9.17
CA MET A 118 -10.29 8.28 -8.48
C MET A 118 -10.50 6.76 -8.52
N LEU A 119 -11.68 6.26 -8.12
CA LEU A 119 -11.96 4.83 -8.13
C LEU A 119 -11.98 4.23 -9.54
N SER A 120 -12.54 4.96 -10.51
CA SER A 120 -12.72 4.53 -11.90
C SER A 120 -11.50 4.73 -12.80
N GLY A 121 -10.67 5.73 -12.52
CA GLY A 121 -9.56 6.16 -13.37
C GLY A 121 -8.19 5.74 -12.83
N GLN A 122 -8.02 5.65 -11.51
CA GLN A 122 -6.73 5.33 -10.90
C GLN A 122 -6.67 3.95 -10.25
N TYR A 123 -7.71 3.50 -9.53
CA TYR A 123 -7.57 2.26 -8.72
C TYR A 123 -8.12 1.00 -9.39
N ALA A 124 -9.30 1.07 -10.00
CA ALA A 124 -9.96 -0.10 -10.59
C ALA A 124 -9.54 -0.38 -12.03
N PHE A 125 -8.75 0.50 -12.68
CA PHE A 125 -8.33 0.30 -14.06
C PHE A 125 -7.67 -1.09 -14.24
N PRO A 126 -8.02 -1.85 -15.30
CA PRO A 126 -8.86 -1.51 -16.44
C PRO A 126 -10.35 -1.86 -16.27
N ILE A 127 -10.81 -2.21 -15.06
CA ILE A 127 -12.19 -2.62 -14.80
C ILE A 127 -13.08 -1.37 -14.71
N PRO A 128 -14.11 -1.24 -15.58
CA PRO A 128 -15.03 -0.11 -15.50
C PRO A 128 -15.89 -0.23 -14.24
N VAL A 129 -15.73 0.72 -13.31
CA VAL A 129 -16.56 0.83 -12.11
C VAL A 129 -17.40 2.11 -12.14
N PRO A 130 -18.59 2.12 -11.50
CA PRO A 130 -19.40 3.34 -11.39
C PRO A 130 -18.62 4.48 -10.74
N ARG A 131 -18.89 5.71 -11.18
CA ARG A 131 -18.32 6.92 -10.55
C ARG A 131 -18.93 7.10 -9.16
N LEU A 132 -18.21 6.62 -8.16
CA LEU A 132 -18.59 6.75 -6.76
C LEU A 132 -18.01 8.06 -6.21
N PRO A 133 -18.81 8.86 -5.49
CA PRO A 133 -18.30 10.06 -4.85
C PRO A 133 -17.26 9.68 -3.80
N THR A 134 -16.11 10.34 -3.81
CA THR A 134 -15.12 10.22 -2.74
C THR A 134 -15.64 10.95 -1.50
N PRO A 135 -15.61 10.34 -0.30
CA PRO A 135 -16.09 10.97 0.93
C PRO A 135 -15.44 12.32 1.24
N GLY A 136 -14.16 12.50 0.85
CA GLY A 136 -13.44 13.75 1.02
C GLY A 136 -13.13 14.10 2.47
N TRP A 137 -12.82 13.09 3.28
CA TRP A 137 -12.53 13.25 4.72
C TRP A 137 -11.25 14.01 4.99
N TYR A 138 -10.27 13.93 4.08
CA TYR A 138 -8.99 14.62 4.16
C TYR A 138 -8.36 14.79 2.78
N VAL A 139 -7.28 15.55 2.71
CA VAL A 139 -6.40 15.65 1.53
C VAL A 139 -4.99 15.17 1.86
N SER A 140 -4.22 14.81 0.84
CA SER A 140 -2.84 14.31 0.99
C SER A 140 -1.87 15.23 1.72
N ALA A 141 -2.17 16.53 1.76
CA ALA A 141 -1.40 17.53 2.48
C ALA A 141 -1.69 17.55 4.00
N ASP A 142 -2.76 16.89 4.45
CA ASP A 142 -3.22 16.93 5.84
C ASP A 142 -2.31 16.14 6.78
N ARG A 143 -1.55 16.87 7.59
CA ARG A 143 -0.57 16.28 8.52
C ARG A 143 -1.21 15.52 9.68
N TRP A 144 -2.46 15.83 10.02
CA TRP A 144 -3.15 15.19 11.14
C TRP A 144 -3.34 13.68 10.91
N VAL A 145 -3.49 13.25 9.66
CA VAL A 145 -3.63 11.83 9.29
C VAL A 145 -2.38 11.05 9.69
N ALA A 146 -1.20 11.62 9.44
CA ALA A 146 0.06 11.02 9.86
C ALA A 146 0.20 10.98 11.38
N VAL A 147 -0.26 12.01 12.09
CA VAL A 147 -0.27 12.02 13.57
C VAL A 147 -1.17 10.89 14.11
N VAL A 148 -2.35 10.70 13.53
CA VAL A 148 -3.25 9.60 13.90
C VAL A 148 -2.60 8.24 13.60
N ALA A 149 -1.97 8.08 12.44
CA ALA A 149 -1.27 6.84 12.09
C ALA A 149 -0.13 6.52 13.08
N VAL A 150 0.66 7.51 13.49
CA VAL A 150 1.69 7.37 14.53
C VAL A 150 1.06 6.94 15.85
N ALA A 151 -0.01 7.61 16.29
CA ALA A 151 -0.68 7.28 17.54
C ALA A 151 -1.20 5.83 17.54
N VAL A 152 -1.86 5.41 16.47
CA VAL A 152 -2.37 4.03 16.30
C VAL A 152 -1.23 3.02 16.29
N ALA A 153 -0.17 3.27 15.51
CA ALA A 153 0.99 2.39 15.45
C ALA A 153 1.67 2.24 16.82
N LEU A 154 1.80 3.32 17.59
CA LEU A 154 2.35 3.28 18.95
C LEU A 154 1.47 2.47 19.90
N VAL A 155 0.15 2.61 19.83
CA VAL A 155 -0.78 1.81 20.64
C VAL A 155 -0.62 0.32 20.30
N VAL A 156 -0.63 -0.04 19.02
CA VAL A 156 -0.43 -1.44 18.58
C VAL A 156 0.92 -1.97 19.04
N PHE A 157 1.99 -1.19 18.91
CA PHE A 157 3.33 -1.56 19.37
C PHE A 157 3.38 -1.85 20.88
N VAL A 158 2.75 -1.01 21.71
CA VAL A 158 2.71 -1.22 23.16
C VAL A 158 1.92 -2.47 23.52
N LEU A 159 0.78 -2.71 22.84
CA LEU A 159 -0.03 -3.90 23.04
C LEU A 159 0.72 -5.17 22.63
N ASP A 160 1.37 -5.15 21.47
CA ASP A 160 2.20 -6.26 20.95
C ASP A 160 3.29 -6.64 21.96
N ARG A 161 4.02 -5.65 22.49
CA ARG A 161 5.03 -5.84 23.55
C ARG A 161 4.47 -6.43 24.84
N SER A 162 3.25 -6.09 25.21
CA SER A 162 2.62 -6.61 26.43
C SER A 162 2.21 -8.09 26.31
N GLN A 163 1.88 -8.53 25.10
CA GLN A 163 1.55 -9.93 24.79
C GLN A 163 2.81 -10.80 24.90
N GLU A 164 3.92 -10.36 24.28
CA GLU A 164 5.22 -11.07 24.37
C GLU A 164 5.73 -11.26 25.81
N HIS A 165 5.35 -10.35 26.72
CA HIS A 165 5.71 -10.42 28.13
C HIS A 165 4.85 -11.40 28.94
N THR A 166 3.65 -11.75 28.46
CA THR A 166 2.72 -12.65 29.16
C THR A 166 2.95 -14.11 28.79
N GLU A 167 3.53 -14.38 27.62
CA GLU A 167 3.86 -15.74 27.15
C GLU A 167 5.22 -16.28 27.64
N LYS A 168 6.02 -15.48 28.35
CA LYS A 168 7.31 -15.88 28.95
C LYS A 168 7.19 -16.16 30.44
#